data_AF-A0A7J9WWT9-F1
#
_entry.id   AF-A0A7J9WWT9-F1
#
_cell.length_a   1.000
_cell.length_b   1.000
_cell.length_c   1.000
_cell.angle_alpha   90.00
_cell.angle_beta   90.00
_cell.angle_gamma   90.00
#
_symmetry.space_group_name_H-M   'P 1'
#
loop_
_entity.id
_entity.type
_entity.pdbx_description
1 polymer ?
#
loop_
_entity_poly.entity_id
_entity_poly.type
_entity_poly.pdbx_seq_one_letter_code
_entity_poly.pdbx_strand_id
1 'polypeptide(L)'
;MARLFSIKPAITFRGRTFKGLRGFAGKPFHPPLTDIPVAAYLLALTFDLISFFSTGELAENMYNTATYVLIGGLIVSIPTSLTGFWDWLKSTPKHTQARRTANWHMAVMLTVTTLVVVNLLTRSLDEGSVNAVGMVLSVVAGGLVAFGATYGGSLVFDYGFNVETSGDHPVWHESEEDVFPGHDE
;
A
#
# COMPACT_ATOMS: atom_id res chain seq x y z
N MET A 1 -10.88 -22.65 30.74
CA MET A 1 -11.36 -23.00 29.39
C MET A 1 -10.56 -22.13 28.45
N ALA A 2 -9.82 -22.73 27.51
CA ALA A 2 -8.95 -21.97 26.63
C ALA A 2 -9.76 -20.99 25.78
N ARG A 3 -9.37 -19.72 25.79
CA ARG A 3 -9.95 -18.72 24.89
C ARG A 3 -9.49 -18.97 23.47
N LEU A 4 -10.44 -19.06 22.54
CA LEU A 4 -10.16 -19.27 21.11
C LEU A 4 -9.94 -17.95 20.34
N PHE A 5 -10.41 -16.82 20.87
CA PHE A 5 -10.41 -15.55 20.16
C PHE A 5 -10.02 -14.38 21.08
N SER A 6 -9.19 -13.48 20.57
CA SER A 6 -8.82 -12.19 21.18
C SER A 6 -9.16 -11.03 20.22
N ILE A 7 -10.41 -10.56 20.26
CA ILE A 7 -10.92 -9.57 19.28
C ILE A 7 -10.67 -8.14 19.76
N LYS A 8 -10.81 -7.88 21.06
CA LYS A 8 -10.80 -6.53 21.62
C LYS A 8 -9.46 -5.79 21.45
N PRO A 9 -8.28 -6.40 21.68
CA PRO A 9 -7.01 -5.68 21.55
C PRO A 9 -6.78 -5.09 20.15
N ALA A 10 -7.23 -5.79 19.11
CA ALA A 10 -7.03 -5.38 17.72
C ALA A 10 -7.83 -4.12 17.33
N ILE A 11 -9.02 -3.94 17.90
CA ILE A 11 -9.94 -2.82 17.60
C ILE A 11 -9.87 -1.69 18.63
N THR A 12 -9.13 -1.89 19.73
CA THR A 12 -9.00 -0.89 20.80
C THR A 12 -8.00 0.21 20.44
N PHE A 13 -8.49 1.45 20.45
CA PHE A 13 -7.68 2.66 20.32
C PHE A 13 -7.41 3.35 21.67
N ARG A 14 -8.13 2.99 22.72
CA ARG A 14 -7.92 3.52 24.08
C ARG A 14 -6.47 3.22 24.52
N GLY A 15 -5.82 4.20 25.14
CA GLY A 15 -4.42 4.11 25.55
C GLY A 15 -3.39 4.42 24.46
N ARG A 16 -3.79 4.48 23.18
CA ARG A 16 -2.87 4.82 22.09
C ARG A 16 -2.77 6.33 21.89
N THR A 17 -1.54 6.84 21.81
CA THR A 17 -1.31 8.23 21.41
C THR A 17 -1.68 8.44 19.94
N PHE A 18 -2.52 9.46 19.66
CA PHE A 18 -2.81 9.89 18.29
C PHE A 18 -1.66 10.72 17.73
N LYS A 19 -1.17 10.37 16.53
CA LYS A 19 0.01 10.98 15.90
C LYS A 19 -0.33 11.77 14.62
N GLY A 20 -1.60 12.15 14.44
CA GLY A 20 -2.10 12.87 13.26
C GLY A 20 -2.25 11.95 12.05
N LEU A 21 -1.80 12.40 10.87
CA LEU A 21 -1.86 11.60 9.62
C LEU A 21 -0.99 10.33 9.65
N ARG A 22 -0.13 10.16 10.66
CA ARG A 22 0.62 8.91 10.88
C ARG A 22 -0.24 7.79 11.49
N GLY A 23 -1.44 8.11 11.99
CA GLY A 23 -2.30 7.17 12.71
C GLY A 23 -2.07 7.19 14.21
N PHE A 24 -2.19 6.03 14.84
CA PHE A 24 -2.02 5.85 16.29
C PHE A 24 -0.75 5.04 16.58
N ALA A 25 -0.22 5.13 17.80
CA ALA A 25 0.88 4.26 18.24
C ALA A 25 0.53 2.78 17.98
N GLY A 26 1.38 2.05 17.25
CA GLY A 26 1.17 0.67 16.83
C GLY A 26 0.02 0.41 15.84
N LYS A 27 -0.60 1.46 15.26
CA LYS A 27 -1.66 1.39 14.24
C LYS A 27 -1.45 2.50 13.19
N PRO A 28 -0.43 2.36 12.31
CA PRO A 28 -0.14 3.38 11.31
C PRO A 28 -1.20 3.42 10.21
N PHE A 29 -1.44 4.59 9.61
CA PHE A 29 -2.39 4.72 8.50
C PHE A 29 -1.77 4.36 7.14
N HIS A 30 -0.51 4.70 6.91
CA HIS A 30 0.10 4.54 5.59
C HIS A 30 0.17 3.09 5.10
N PRO A 31 0.77 2.12 5.84
CA PRO A 31 0.93 0.76 5.32
C PRO A 31 -0.40 0.08 4.94
N PRO A 32 -1.46 0.09 5.77
CA PRO A 32 -2.75 -0.50 5.36
C PRO A 32 -3.38 0.19 4.14
N LEU A 33 -3.17 1.50 3.96
CA LEU A 33 -3.65 2.20 2.78
C LEU A 33 -2.92 1.78 1.51
N THR A 34 -1.65 1.34 1.60
CA THR A 34 -0.87 0.90 0.43
C THR A 34 -1.39 -0.39 -0.21
N ASP A 35 -2.11 -1.23 0.54
CA ASP A 35 -2.64 -2.51 0.03
C ASP A 35 -3.51 -2.31 -1.21
N ILE A 36 -4.35 -1.26 -1.20
CA ILE A 36 -5.29 -0.96 -2.28
C ILE A 36 -4.56 -0.56 -3.58
N PRO A 37 -3.71 0.48 -3.63
CA PRO A 37 -3.03 0.86 -4.85
C PRO A 37 -2.06 -0.23 -5.35
N VAL A 38 -1.38 -0.96 -4.46
CA VAL A 38 -0.51 -2.07 -4.87
C VAL A 38 -1.32 -3.15 -5.58
N ALA A 39 -2.41 -3.62 -4.98
CA ALA A 39 -3.28 -4.61 -5.60
C ALA A 39 -3.91 -4.08 -6.90
N ALA A 40 -4.40 -2.85 -6.90
CA ALA A 40 -5.04 -2.23 -8.05
C ALA A 40 -4.09 -2.16 -9.26
N TYR A 41 -2.84 -1.73 -9.08
CA TYR A 41 -1.91 -1.58 -10.20
C TYR A 41 -1.42 -2.92 -10.74
N LEU A 42 -1.29 -3.95 -9.89
CA LEU A 42 -1.00 -5.32 -10.33
C LEU A 42 -2.19 -5.98 -11.05
N LEU A 43 -3.41 -5.75 -10.57
CA LEU A 43 -4.62 -6.22 -11.23
C LEU A 43 -4.84 -5.52 -12.57
N ALA A 44 -4.63 -4.20 -12.63
CA ALA A 44 -4.71 -3.46 -13.88
C ALA A 44 -3.73 -3.99 -14.93
N LEU A 45 -2.47 -4.28 -14.55
CA LEU A 45 -1.53 -4.97 -15.43
C LEU A 45 -2.07 -6.33 -15.89
N THR A 46 -2.63 -7.12 -14.99
CA THR A 46 -3.19 -8.44 -15.32
C THR A 46 -4.33 -8.33 -16.33
N PHE A 47 -5.23 -7.38 -16.14
CA PHE A 47 -6.36 -7.15 -17.04
C PHE A 47 -5.92 -6.57 -18.39
N ASP A 48 -4.94 -5.66 -18.41
CA ASP A 48 -4.37 -5.16 -19.66
C ASP A 48 -3.63 -6.27 -20.42
N LEU A 49 -2.93 -7.18 -19.74
CA LEU A 49 -2.34 -8.38 -20.37
C LEU A 49 -3.43 -9.21 -21.06
N ILE A 50 -4.52 -9.50 -20.37
CA ILE A 50 -5.63 -10.28 -20.96
C ILE A 50 -6.24 -9.50 -22.12
N SER A 51 -6.46 -8.20 -21.98
CA SER A 51 -7.00 -7.35 -23.05
C SER A 51 -6.12 -7.38 -24.30
N PHE A 52 -4.81 -7.22 -24.14
CA PHE A 52 -3.85 -7.15 -25.24
C PHE A 52 -3.75 -8.47 -26.03
N PHE A 53 -3.90 -9.62 -25.35
CA PHE A 53 -3.80 -10.94 -25.96
C PHE A 53 -5.16 -11.59 -26.30
N SER A 54 -6.26 -10.87 -26.12
CA SER A 54 -7.60 -11.33 -26.48
C SER A 54 -8.22 -10.44 -27.57
N THR A 55 -9.44 -10.77 -27.98
CA THR A 55 -10.16 -10.04 -29.03
C THR A 55 -11.65 -9.95 -28.71
N GLY A 56 -12.34 -8.98 -29.31
CA GLY A 56 -13.79 -8.81 -29.15
C GLY A 56 -14.18 -8.40 -27.74
N GLU A 57 -15.34 -8.88 -27.27
CA GLU A 57 -15.95 -8.48 -26.00
C GLU A 57 -15.05 -8.73 -24.77
N LEU A 58 -14.25 -9.81 -24.78
CA LEU A 58 -13.33 -10.09 -23.67
C LEU A 58 -12.23 -9.01 -23.59
N ALA A 59 -11.67 -8.59 -24.72
CA ALA A 59 -10.60 -7.60 -24.74
C ALA A 59 -11.09 -6.24 -24.22
N GLU A 60 -12.29 -5.84 -24.64
CA GLU A 60 -12.95 -4.60 -24.24
C GLU A 60 -13.30 -4.61 -22.76
N ASN A 61 -13.91 -5.69 -22.27
CA ASN A 61 -14.29 -5.82 -20.86
C ASN A 61 -13.08 -5.77 -19.93
N MET A 62 -11.97 -6.43 -20.29
CA MET A 62 -10.76 -6.41 -19.48
C MET A 62 -10.08 -5.04 -19.51
N TYR A 63 -10.06 -4.38 -20.67
CA TYR A 63 -9.56 -3.01 -20.79
C TYR A 63 -10.36 -2.03 -19.94
N ASN A 64 -11.70 -2.09 -19.99
CA ASN A 64 -12.58 -1.25 -19.17
C ASN A 64 -12.41 -1.54 -17.68
N THR A 65 -12.30 -2.82 -17.30
CA THR A 65 -12.04 -3.22 -15.92
C THR A 65 -10.70 -2.68 -15.41
N ALA A 66 -9.61 -2.81 -16.20
CA ALA A 66 -8.32 -2.23 -15.89
C ALA A 66 -8.42 -0.71 -15.69
N THR A 67 -9.16 0.01 -16.56
CA THR A 67 -9.39 1.45 -16.43
C THR A 67 -10.02 1.81 -15.09
N TYR A 68 -11.12 1.14 -14.69
CA TYR A 68 -11.78 1.42 -13.42
C TYR A 68 -10.92 1.09 -12.21
N VAL A 69 -10.16 0.00 -12.27
CA VAL A 69 -9.24 -0.39 -11.20
C VAL A 69 -8.09 0.62 -11.06
N LEU A 70 -7.53 1.11 -12.17
CA LEU A 70 -6.52 2.19 -12.15
C LEU A 70 -7.08 3.47 -11.51
N ILE A 71 -8.32 3.86 -11.85
CA ILE A 71 -9.00 5.02 -11.24
C ILE A 71 -9.15 4.81 -9.73
N GLY A 72 -9.68 3.66 -9.31
CA GLY A 72 -9.86 3.34 -7.89
C GLY A 72 -8.54 3.35 -7.11
N GLY A 73 -7.50 2.72 -7.68
CA GLY A 73 -6.15 2.70 -7.11
C GLY A 73 -5.54 4.11 -7.01
N LEU A 74 -5.73 4.96 -8.02
CA LEU A 74 -5.25 6.35 -8.00
C LEU A 74 -5.97 7.20 -6.95
N ILE A 75 -7.29 7.05 -6.80
CA ILE A 75 -8.06 7.74 -5.75
C ILE A 75 -7.50 7.43 -4.37
N VAL A 76 -7.22 6.15 -4.08
CA VAL A 76 -6.66 5.75 -2.78
C VAL A 76 -5.17 6.07 -2.65
N SER A 77 -4.44 6.22 -3.76
CA SER A 77 -3.06 6.71 -3.74
C SER A 77 -2.93 8.12 -3.19
N ILE A 78 -3.99 8.94 -3.25
CA ILE A 78 -4.00 10.29 -2.66
C ILE A 78 -3.83 10.24 -1.13
N PRO A 79 -4.75 9.65 -0.34
CA PRO A 79 -4.54 9.54 1.11
C PRO A 79 -3.31 8.68 1.47
N THR A 80 -2.98 7.68 0.64
CA THR A 80 -1.76 6.87 0.84
C THR A 80 -0.50 7.72 0.77
N SER A 81 -0.34 8.54 -0.27
CA SER A 81 0.84 9.40 -0.44
C SER A 81 0.90 10.51 0.62
N LEU A 82 -0.23 11.08 1.02
CA LEU A 82 -0.29 12.09 2.08
C LEU A 82 0.15 11.54 3.44
N THR A 83 -0.37 10.37 3.82
CA THR A 83 0.01 9.71 5.09
C THR A 83 1.49 9.29 5.06
N GLY A 84 1.96 8.72 3.94
CA GLY A 84 3.37 8.33 3.75
C GLY A 84 4.34 9.51 3.74
N PHE A 85 3.95 10.64 3.15
CA PHE A 85 4.74 11.87 3.18
C PHE A 85 4.86 12.42 4.62
N TRP A 86 3.79 12.36 5.40
CA TRP A 86 3.82 12.81 6.80
C TRP A 86 4.69 11.91 7.67
N ASP A 87 4.63 10.61 7.42
CA ASP A 87 5.49 9.60 8.01
C ASP A 87 6.96 9.86 7.70
N TRP A 88 7.31 10.04 6.42
CA TRP A 88 8.63 10.49 6.02
C TRP A 88 9.02 11.76 6.78
N LEU A 89 8.22 12.82 6.73
CA LEU A 89 8.55 14.11 7.31
C LEU A 89 8.82 14.06 8.83
N LYS A 90 8.03 13.27 9.57
CA LYS A 90 8.03 13.29 11.05
C LYS A 90 8.72 12.11 11.71
N SER A 91 8.89 10.99 11.02
CA SER A 91 9.41 9.73 11.60
C SER A 91 10.74 9.28 10.98
N THR A 92 11.29 9.97 9.97
CA THR A 92 12.64 9.68 9.45
C THR A 92 13.62 10.84 9.70
N PRO A 93 14.52 10.75 10.70
CA PRO A 93 15.56 11.76 10.92
C PRO A 93 16.50 11.88 9.72
N LYS A 94 16.99 13.09 9.44
CA LYS A 94 17.95 13.35 8.37
C LYS A 94 19.25 12.54 8.58
N HIS A 95 19.94 12.25 7.48
CA HIS A 95 21.23 11.54 7.48
C HIS A 95 21.19 10.08 8.00
N THR A 96 20.01 9.48 8.12
CA THR A 96 19.86 8.05 8.50
C THR A 96 19.68 7.14 7.28
N GLN A 97 19.98 5.84 7.44
CA GLN A 97 19.67 4.83 6.42
C GLN A 97 18.16 4.72 6.14
N ALA A 98 17.35 4.80 7.18
CA ALA A 98 15.89 4.80 7.06
C ALA A 98 15.41 5.94 6.16
N ARG A 99 15.91 7.18 6.34
CA ARG A 99 15.57 8.32 5.47
C ARG A 99 15.97 8.09 4.01
N ARG A 100 17.15 7.52 3.75
CA ARG A 100 17.59 7.22 2.37
C ARG A 100 16.70 6.15 1.72
N THR A 101 16.34 5.11 2.47
CA THR A 101 15.43 4.05 2.01
C THR A 101 14.04 4.63 1.72
N ALA A 102 13.51 5.46 2.63
CA ALA A 102 12.23 6.14 2.45
C ALA A 102 12.22 7.11 1.26
N ASN A 103 13.32 7.84 1.02
CA ASN A 103 13.47 8.68 -0.16
C ASN A 103 13.39 7.85 -1.45
N TRP A 104 14.09 6.71 -1.49
CA TRP A 104 14.08 5.84 -2.67
C TRP A 104 12.70 5.23 -2.92
N HIS A 105 12.06 4.69 -1.88
CA HIS A 105 10.69 4.21 -1.96
C HIS A 105 9.74 5.30 -2.48
N MET A 106 9.79 6.51 -1.91
CA MET A 106 8.97 7.64 -2.34
C MET A 106 9.22 8.00 -3.82
N ALA A 107 10.47 8.04 -4.27
CA ALA A 107 10.80 8.34 -5.66
C ALA A 107 10.23 7.29 -6.63
N VAL A 108 10.35 6.00 -6.29
CA VAL A 108 9.77 4.90 -7.08
C VAL A 108 8.24 5.02 -7.13
N MET A 109 7.59 5.24 -5.99
CA MET A 109 6.11 5.30 -5.93
C MET A 109 5.53 6.55 -6.60
N LEU A 110 6.23 7.70 -6.55
CA LEU A 110 5.85 8.87 -7.34
C LEU A 110 5.98 8.61 -8.84
N THR A 111 7.03 7.88 -9.26
CA THR A 111 7.20 7.47 -10.66
C THR A 111 6.05 6.55 -11.12
N VAL A 112 5.69 5.54 -10.30
CA VAL A 112 4.51 4.69 -10.55
C VAL A 112 3.25 5.53 -10.69
N THR A 113 3.03 6.47 -9.76
CA THR A 113 1.84 7.34 -9.78
C THR A 113 1.78 8.17 -11.07
N THR A 114 2.90 8.74 -11.51
CA THR A 114 2.97 9.46 -12.79
C THR A 114 2.66 8.56 -13.97
N LEU A 115 3.21 7.34 -14.02
CA LEU A 115 2.92 6.38 -15.09
C LEU A 115 1.45 6.00 -15.14
N VAL A 116 0.82 5.78 -13.98
CA VAL A 116 -0.62 5.48 -13.87
C VAL A 116 -1.46 6.66 -14.35
N VAL A 117 -1.13 7.89 -13.96
CA VAL A 117 -1.83 9.09 -14.44
C VAL A 117 -1.70 9.22 -15.95
N VAL A 118 -0.48 9.08 -16.50
CA VAL A 118 -0.25 9.15 -17.95
C VAL A 118 -1.04 8.05 -18.66
N ASN A 119 -1.02 6.82 -18.16
CA ASN A 119 -1.80 5.71 -18.73
C ASN A 119 -3.30 6.06 -18.76
N LEU A 120 -3.87 6.49 -17.64
CA LEU A 120 -5.28 6.90 -17.58
C LEU A 120 -5.63 8.03 -18.53
N LEU A 121 -4.74 9.02 -18.71
CA LEU A 121 -4.96 10.12 -19.67
C LEU A 121 -4.95 9.65 -21.13
N THR A 122 -4.34 8.51 -21.42
CA THR A 122 -4.32 7.92 -22.78
C THR A 122 -5.48 6.95 -23.04
N ARG A 123 -6.32 6.66 -22.04
CA ARG A 123 -7.41 5.68 -22.15
C ARG A 123 -8.73 6.36 -22.53
N SER A 124 -9.42 5.82 -23.52
CA SER A 124 -10.84 6.08 -23.78
C SER A 124 -11.67 4.82 -23.57
N LEU A 125 -12.85 4.92 -22.95
CA LEU A 125 -13.75 3.76 -22.74
C LEU A 125 -14.41 3.27 -24.04
N ASP A 126 -14.32 4.05 -25.13
CA ASP A 126 -14.79 3.65 -26.45
C ASP A 126 -13.75 2.80 -27.22
N GLU A 127 -12.56 2.57 -26.63
CA GLU A 127 -11.55 1.67 -27.20
C GLU A 127 -11.90 0.20 -26.93
N GLY A 128 -11.76 -0.65 -27.95
CA GLY A 128 -12.06 -2.08 -27.84
C GLY A 128 -10.97 -2.92 -27.15
N SER A 129 -9.77 -2.37 -26.91
CA SER A 129 -8.67 -3.10 -26.27
C SER A 129 -7.52 -2.16 -25.89
N VAL A 130 -6.68 -2.56 -24.93
CA VAL A 130 -5.44 -1.82 -24.64
C VAL A 130 -4.51 -1.80 -25.85
N ASN A 131 -3.97 -0.62 -26.18
CA ASN A 131 -2.95 -0.48 -27.23
C ASN A 131 -1.53 -0.76 -26.69
N ALA A 132 -0.53 -0.84 -27.58
CA ALA A 132 0.85 -1.15 -27.20
C ALA A 132 1.47 -0.15 -26.21
N VAL A 133 1.11 1.14 -26.29
CA VAL A 133 1.62 2.17 -25.37
C VAL A 133 1.03 1.98 -23.98
N GLY A 134 -0.30 1.85 -23.89
CA GLY A 134 -1.00 1.57 -22.62
C GLY A 134 -0.48 0.30 -21.96
N MET A 135 -0.22 -0.74 -22.77
CA MET A 135 0.32 -2.01 -22.30
C MET A 135 1.74 -1.87 -21.71
N VAL A 136 2.64 -1.13 -22.38
CA VAL A 136 3.98 -0.85 -21.84
C VAL A 136 3.90 -0.06 -20.53
N LEU A 137 3.04 0.95 -20.46
CA LEU A 137 2.83 1.73 -19.24
C LEU A 137 2.35 0.84 -18.08
N SER A 138 1.41 -0.07 -18.33
CA SER A 138 0.92 -1.03 -17.33
C SER A 138 2.00 -2.00 -16.87
N VAL A 139 2.83 -2.53 -17.78
CA VAL A 139 3.94 -3.43 -17.42
C VAL A 139 4.96 -2.71 -16.55
N VAL A 140 5.37 -1.51 -16.93
CA VAL A 140 6.37 -0.75 -16.18
C VAL A 140 5.81 -0.31 -14.83
N ALA A 141 4.56 0.18 -14.77
CA ALA A 141 3.92 0.54 -13.51
C ALA A 141 3.75 -0.68 -12.59
N GLY A 142 3.30 -1.83 -13.11
CA GLY A 142 3.14 -3.07 -12.37
C GLY A 142 4.47 -3.63 -11.83
N GLY A 143 5.54 -3.57 -12.64
CA GLY A 143 6.88 -3.97 -12.20
C GLY A 143 7.43 -3.04 -11.11
N LEU A 144 7.30 -1.72 -11.31
CA LEU A 144 7.79 -0.73 -10.36
C LEU A 144 6.97 -0.71 -9.06
N VAL A 145 5.66 -0.96 -9.07
CA VAL A 145 4.87 -1.03 -7.83
C VAL A 145 5.28 -2.25 -7.00
N ALA A 146 5.50 -3.42 -7.63
CA ALA A 146 6.01 -4.60 -6.94
C ALA A 146 7.39 -4.34 -6.34
N PHE A 147 8.29 -3.73 -7.12
CA PHE A 147 9.62 -3.35 -6.67
C PHE A 147 9.57 -2.32 -5.52
N GLY A 148 8.78 -1.25 -5.67
CA GLY A 148 8.59 -0.22 -4.65
C GLY A 148 8.01 -0.76 -3.35
N ALA A 149 7.09 -1.74 -3.45
CA ALA A 149 6.51 -2.42 -2.30
C ALA A 149 7.55 -3.19 -1.47
N THR A 150 8.63 -3.71 -2.07
CA THR A 150 9.73 -4.36 -1.31
C THR A 150 10.40 -3.38 -0.33
N TYR A 151 10.66 -2.14 -0.76
CA TYR A 151 11.22 -1.11 0.11
C TYR A 151 10.22 -0.65 1.18
N GLY A 152 8.93 -0.55 0.83
CA GLY A 152 7.88 -0.28 1.81
C GLY A 152 7.82 -1.36 2.89
N GLY A 153 7.94 -2.62 2.48
CA GLY A 153 8.06 -3.78 3.35
C GLY A 153 9.25 -3.66 4.29
N SER A 154 10.46 -3.37 3.79
CA SER A 154 11.63 -3.18 4.65
C SER A 154 11.49 -2.02 5.63
N LEU A 155 10.86 -0.90 5.24
CA LEU A 155 10.59 0.19 6.18
C LEU A 155 9.72 -0.31 7.34
N VAL A 156 8.65 -1.07 7.06
CA VAL A 156 7.73 -1.55 8.10
C VAL A 156 8.32 -2.70 8.91
N PHE A 157 8.74 -3.78 8.24
CA PHE A 157 9.09 -5.06 8.86
C PHE A 157 10.53 -5.12 9.35
N ASP A 158 11.48 -4.46 8.67
CA ASP A 158 12.89 -4.49 9.07
C ASP A 158 13.23 -3.31 10.00
N TYR A 159 12.69 -2.11 9.71
CA TYR A 159 13.01 -0.90 10.48
C TYR A 159 11.95 -0.53 11.54
N GLY A 160 10.87 -1.29 11.65
CA GLY A 160 9.84 -1.07 12.69
C GLY A 160 9.10 0.26 12.53
N PHE A 161 8.88 0.72 11.29
CA PHE A 161 8.35 2.06 11.06
C PHE A 161 6.90 2.21 11.56
N ASN A 162 6.73 2.92 12.69
CA ASN A 162 5.45 3.10 13.41
C ASN A 162 4.74 1.78 13.82
N VAL A 163 5.48 0.67 13.89
CA VAL A 163 4.98 -0.62 14.39
C VAL A 163 5.81 -1.05 15.60
N GLU A 164 5.20 -1.80 16.50
CA GLU A 164 5.89 -2.34 17.67
C GLU A 164 6.69 -3.57 17.26
N THR A 165 7.94 -3.67 17.72
CA THR A 165 8.76 -4.86 17.50
C THR A 165 8.38 -5.94 18.50
N SER A 166 8.24 -7.18 18.02
CA SER A 166 7.62 -8.28 18.77
C SER A 166 8.36 -8.68 20.06
N GLY A 167 9.66 -8.39 20.17
CA GLY A 167 10.48 -8.58 21.37
C GLY A 167 10.15 -9.83 22.22
N ASP A 168 10.27 -9.67 23.53
CA ASP A 168 9.64 -10.55 24.53
C ASP A 168 8.34 -9.89 25.02
N HIS A 169 7.37 -9.77 24.11
CA HIS A 169 6.10 -9.09 24.42
C HIS A 169 5.14 -10.06 25.15
N PRO A 170 4.45 -9.66 26.23
CA PRO A 170 3.61 -10.54 27.06
C PRO A 170 2.44 -11.19 26.31
N VAL A 171 2.06 -10.64 25.15
CA VAL A 171 1.08 -11.27 24.22
C VAL A 171 1.51 -12.66 23.73
N TRP A 172 2.81 -12.99 23.80
CA TRP A 172 3.35 -14.29 23.39
C TRP A 172 3.54 -15.25 24.57
N HIS A 173 3.28 -14.81 25.81
CA HIS A 173 3.36 -15.66 26.99
C HIS A 173 2.07 -16.46 27.16
N GLU A 174 2.18 -17.66 27.73
CA GLU A 174 1.01 -18.49 28.02
C GLU A 174 0.12 -17.79 29.05
N SER A 175 -1.05 -17.30 28.61
CA SER A 175 -2.04 -16.65 29.46
C SER A 175 -3.44 -16.77 28.86
N GLU A 176 -4.46 -16.60 29.70
CA GLU A 176 -5.88 -16.50 29.30
C GLU A 176 -6.38 -15.04 29.34
N GLU A 177 -5.44 -14.10 29.37
CA GLU A 177 -5.69 -12.67 29.49
C GLU A 177 -5.30 -11.93 28.20
N ASP A 178 -6.19 -11.05 27.75
CA ASP A 178 -5.90 -10.20 26.60
C ASP A 178 -4.99 -9.04 27.03
N VAL A 179 -3.82 -8.91 26.42
CA VAL A 179 -2.95 -7.74 26.62
C VAL A 179 -3.50 -6.55 25.83
N PHE A 180 -3.71 -5.42 26.51
CA PHE A 180 -4.23 -4.19 25.90
C PHE A 180 -3.13 -3.15 25.69
N PRO A 181 -3.21 -2.33 24.62
CA PRO A 181 -2.23 -1.28 24.37
C PRO A 181 -2.18 -0.26 25.52
N GLY A 182 -0.97 0.10 25.97
CA GLY A 182 -0.73 1.09 27.03
C GLY A 182 -0.79 0.55 28.46
N HIS A 183 -0.78 -0.77 28.66
CA HIS A 183 -0.68 -1.40 29.98
C HIS A 183 0.76 -1.78 30.41
N ASP A 184 1.74 -1.60 29.52
CA ASP A 184 3.14 -1.99 29.72
C ASP A 184 4.10 -0.78 29.83
N GLU A 185 3.60 0.41 30.24
CA GLU A 185 4.46 1.54 30.67
C GLU A 185 4.56 1.63 32.20
#